data_AF-Q5J1D5-F1
#
_entry.id   AF-Q5J1D5-F1
#
_cell.length_a   1.000
_cell.length_b   1.000
_cell.length_c   1.000
_cell.angle_alpha   90.00
_cell.angle_beta   90.00
_cell.angle_gamma   90.00
#
_symmetry.space_group_name_H-M   'P 1'
#
loop_
_entity.id
_entity.type
_entity.pdbx_description
1 polymer ?
#
loop_
_entity_poly.entity_id
_entity_poly.type
_entity_poly.pdbx_seq_one_letter_code
_entity_poly.pdbx_strand_id
1 'polypeptide(L)'
;AAGVAAMDGAIVHLQRATIRRGDAPAGGAVPGGAVPGGFGPLLDGWYGVDVSDSTVDLAQSIVEAPQLGAAIRAGRGARVTVSGGSL
;
A
#
# COMPACT_ATOMS: atom_id res chain seq x y z
N ALA A 1 -6.27 4.67 -6.21
CA ALA A 1 -4.99 5.28 -5.75
C ALA A 1 -4.52 4.56 -4.50
N ALA A 2 -3.21 4.54 -4.20
CA ALA A 2 -2.70 3.87 -3.00
C ALA A 2 -1.68 4.71 -2.23
N GLY A 3 -1.58 4.52 -0.92
CA GLY A 3 -0.52 5.11 -0.10
C GLY A 3 0.82 4.40 -0.32
N VAL A 4 0.80 3.07 -0.40
CA VAL A 4 1.93 2.23 -0.80
C VAL A 4 1.47 1.27 -1.89
N ALA A 5 2.24 1.18 -2.99
CA ALA A 5 2.00 0.22 -4.05
C ALA A 5 3.22 -0.70 -4.22
N ALA A 6 3.00 -2.01 -4.19
CA ALA A 6 4.02 -3.03 -4.40
C ALA A 6 3.59 -3.92 -5.58
N MET A 7 4.34 -3.85 -6.69
CA MET A 7 4.00 -4.50 -7.95
C MET A 7 5.22 -5.24 -8.52
N ASP A 8 4.97 -6.21 -9.40
CA ASP A 8 5.96 -6.83 -10.28
C ASP A 8 7.18 -7.42 -9.54
N GLY A 9 6.94 -8.20 -8.48
CA GLY A 9 7.99 -8.87 -7.71
C GLY A 9 8.63 -8.02 -6.61
N ALA A 10 8.00 -6.91 -6.21
CA ALA A 10 8.51 -6.05 -5.15
C ALA A 10 8.54 -6.76 -3.79
N ILE A 11 9.54 -6.41 -2.97
CA ILE A 11 9.66 -6.82 -1.57
C ILE A 11 9.73 -5.55 -0.72
N VAL A 12 8.71 -5.32 0.11
CA VAL A 12 8.57 -4.10 0.90
C VAL A 12 8.45 -4.46 2.39
N HIS A 13 9.21 -3.77 3.23
CA HIS A 13 9.11 -3.89 4.69
C HIS A 13 8.81 -2.51 5.28
N LEU A 14 7.68 -2.38 5.97
CA LEU A 14 7.20 -1.16 6.61
C LEU A 14 7.12 -1.39 8.12
N GLN A 15 7.94 -0.66 8.87
CA GLN A 15 7.98 -0.78 10.32
C GLN A 15 7.61 0.56 10.97
N ARG A 16 6.66 0.52 11.92
CA ARG A 16 6.16 1.68 12.67
C ARG A 16 5.73 2.84 11.77
N ALA A 17 5.22 2.50 10.59
CA ALA A 17 4.73 3.45 9.61
C ALA A 17 3.27 3.83 9.91
N THR A 18 2.88 5.04 9.50
CA THR A 18 1.48 5.47 9.46
C THR A 18 1.14 5.80 8.01
N ILE A 19 0.08 5.20 7.48
CA ILE A 19 -0.31 5.31 6.07
C ILE A 19 -1.76 5.80 6.00
N ARG A 20 -1.96 7.03 5.52
CA ARG A 20 -3.29 7.66 5.43
C ARG A 20 -3.45 8.38 4.08
N ARG A 21 -4.68 8.44 3.55
CA ARG A 21 -4.98 9.12 2.27
C ARG A 21 -4.54 10.59 2.25
N GLY A 22 -4.58 11.25 3.42
CA GLY A 22 -4.27 12.67 3.60
C GLY A 22 -2.81 12.98 3.95
N ASP A 23 -1.93 11.98 4.06
CA ASP A 23 -0.50 12.25 4.20
C ASP A 23 0.00 12.81 2.84
N ALA A 24 0.09 14.13 2.76
CA ALA A 24 0.65 14.82 1.61
C ALA A 24 2.07 14.29 1.37
N PRO A 25 2.51 14.08 0.11
CA PRO A 25 3.88 13.67 -0.13
C PRO A 25 4.80 14.81 0.32
N ALA A 26 5.39 14.67 1.51
CA ALA A 26 6.54 15.46 1.91
C ALA A 26 7.74 14.96 1.10
N GLY A 27 7.83 15.37 -0.17
CA GLY A 27 9.06 15.38 -0.96
C GLY A 27 9.87 14.07 -1.05
N GLY A 28 9.23 12.91 -0.95
CA GLY A 28 9.92 11.61 -0.99
C GLY A 28 9.45 10.74 -2.13
N ALA A 29 9.75 11.11 -3.37
CA ALA A 29 9.65 10.17 -4.47
C ALA A 29 10.67 9.04 -4.22
N VAL A 30 10.18 7.86 -3.85
CA VAL A 30 10.99 6.64 -3.97
C VAL A 30 11.35 6.52 -5.46
N PRO A 31 12.63 6.39 -5.86
CA PRO A 31 12.98 6.23 -7.27
C PRO A 31 12.23 5.02 -7.85
N GLY A 32 11.28 5.27 -8.75
CA GLY A 32 10.37 4.26 -9.33
C GLY A 32 8.89 4.43 -8.98
N GLY A 33 8.52 5.39 -8.11
CA GLY A 33 7.18 5.55 -7.51
C GLY A 33 6.01 6.00 -8.40
N ALA A 34 6.12 5.87 -9.72
CA ALA A 34 4.96 5.97 -10.61
C ALA A 34 5.11 4.92 -11.70
N VAL A 35 4.85 3.66 -11.37
CA VAL A 35 4.67 2.61 -12.39
C VAL A 35 3.30 2.85 -13.03
N PRO A 36 3.21 3.21 -14.32
CA PRO A 36 1.94 3.19 -15.04
C PRO A 36 1.62 1.72 -15.32
N GLY A 37 1.02 1.04 -14.35
CA GLY A 37 0.77 -0.40 -14.43
C GLY A 37 0.08 -1.01 -13.21
N GLY A 38 0.05 -0.33 -12.06
CA GLY A 38 -0.81 -0.75 -10.95
C GLY A 38 -2.27 -0.74 -11.40
N PHE A 39 -3.00 -1.83 -11.18
CA PHE A 39 -4.42 -1.99 -11.49
C PHE A 39 -5.18 -0.65 -11.44
N GLY A 40 -5.44 -0.09 -12.63
CA GLY A 40 -6.25 1.11 -12.82
C GLY A 40 -7.62 0.94 -12.16
N PRO A 41 -8.27 2.05 -11.79
CA PRO A 41 -9.26 2.08 -10.72
C PRO A 41 -10.46 1.21 -11.04
N LEU A 42 -10.62 0.10 -10.32
CA LEU A 42 -11.94 -0.50 -10.17
C LEU A 42 -12.62 0.22 -9.01
N LEU A 43 -13.27 1.35 -9.37
CA LEU A 43 -14.20 2.16 -8.57
C LEU A 43 -13.54 3.07 -7.52
N ASP A 44 -13.29 4.35 -7.83
CA ASP A 44 -13.10 5.56 -6.95
C ASP A 44 -12.45 5.42 -5.54
N GLY A 45 -11.82 4.31 -5.24
CA GLY A 45 -11.39 3.88 -3.92
C GLY A 45 -9.91 4.12 -3.72
N TRP A 46 -9.53 4.30 -2.45
CA TRP A 46 -8.12 4.39 -2.06
C TRP A 46 -7.74 3.18 -1.23
N TYR A 47 -6.54 2.68 -1.47
CA TYR A 47 -5.97 1.58 -0.71
C TYR A 47 -4.81 2.07 0.12
N GLY A 48 -4.73 1.67 1.38
CA GLY A 48 -3.55 1.97 2.19
C GLY A 48 -2.32 1.33 1.58
N VAL A 49 -2.39 0.01 1.41
CA VAL A 49 -1.38 -0.80 0.75
C VAL A 49 -2.03 -1.59 -0.39
N ASP A 50 -1.51 -1.44 -1.60
CA ASP A 50 -1.94 -2.18 -2.77
C ASP A 50 -0.82 -3.08 -3.28
N VAL A 51 -1.05 -4.40 -3.29
CA VAL A 51 -0.01 -5.40 -3.51
C VAL A 51 -0.43 -6.34 -4.63
N SER A 52 0.44 -6.55 -5.61
CA SER A 52 0.23 -7.56 -6.65
C SER A 52 1.55 -8.23 -7.02
N ASP A 53 1.55 -9.56 -7.09
CA ASP A 53 2.71 -10.40 -7.41
C ASP A 53 3.96 -10.02 -6.60
N SER A 54 3.77 -9.63 -5.33
CA SER A 54 4.77 -8.97 -4.49
C SER A 54 4.60 -9.37 -3.02
N THR A 55 5.63 -9.14 -2.21
CA THR A 55 5.60 -9.39 -0.76
C THR A 55 5.68 -8.08 0.02
N VAL A 56 4.77 -7.88 0.97
CA VAL A 56 4.80 -6.76 1.91
C VAL A 56 4.74 -7.27 3.34
N ASP A 57 5.61 -6.75 4.20
CA ASP A 57 5.58 -6.98 5.64
C ASP A 57 5.35 -5.66 6.39
N LEU A 58 4.27 -5.61 7.17
CA LEU A 58 3.91 -4.48 8.02
C LEU A 58 4.13 -4.83 9.48
N ALA A 59 5.06 -4.18 10.14
CA ALA A 59 5.34 -4.37 11.57
C ALA A 59 4.96 -3.12 12.36
N GLN A 60 4.09 -3.25 13.37
CA GLN A 60 3.69 -2.17 14.28
C GLN A 60 3.20 -0.90 13.56
N SER A 61 2.58 -1.07 12.38
CA SER A 61 2.20 0.03 11.50
C SER A 61 0.69 0.32 11.58
N ILE A 62 0.30 1.54 11.27
CA ILE A 62 -1.09 2.01 11.25
C ILE A 62 -1.47 2.31 9.80
N VAL A 63 -2.57 1.73 9.32
CA VAL A 63 -3.11 1.99 7.99
C VAL A 63 -4.55 2.45 8.15
N GLU A 64 -4.89 3.66 7.72
CA GLU A 64 -6.25 4.19 7.85
C GLU A 64 -6.91 4.28 6.48
N ALA A 65 -7.94 3.47 6.27
CA ALA A 65 -8.72 3.49 5.06
C ALA A 65 -9.88 4.50 5.13
N PRO A 66 -10.14 5.24 4.04
CA PRO A 66 -11.34 6.05 3.89
C PRO A 66 -12.57 5.17 3.63
N GLN A 67 -13.77 5.77 3.71
CA GLN A 67 -15.05 5.07 3.57
C GLN A 67 -15.18 4.31 2.23
N LEU A 68 -14.60 4.86 1.17
CA LEU A 68 -14.52 4.23 -0.15
C LEU A 68 -13.07 3.78 -0.39
N GLY A 69 -12.80 2.50 -0.11
CA GLY A 69 -11.45 1.95 -0.15
C GLY A 69 -11.28 0.72 0.74
N ALA A 70 -10.02 0.33 0.96
CA ALA A 70 -9.66 -0.68 1.94
C ALA A 70 -8.26 -0.40 2.50
N ALA A 71 -7.95 -0.86 3.71
CA ALA A 71 -6.61 -0.69 4.28
C ALA A 71 -5.56 -1.42 3.42
N ILE A 72 -5.90 -2.63 2.97
CA ILE A 72 -5.03 -3.46 2.15
C ILE A 72 -5.83 -4.06 0.99
N ARG A 73 -5.29 -3.98 -0.22
CA ARG A 73 -5.71 -4.76 -1.38
C ARG A 73 -4.58 -5.70 -1.77
N ALA A 74 -4.86 -7.00 -1.79
CA ALA A 74 -3.93 -8.03 -2.23
C ALA A 74 -4.45 -8.70 -3.50
N GLY A 75 -3.68 -8.59 -4.57
CA GLY A 75 -3.93 -9.16 -5.89
C GLY A 75 -3.23 -10.51 -6.09
N ARG A 76 -3.14 -10.93 -7.36
CA ARG A 76 -2.61 -12.25 -7.74
C ARG A 76 -1.18 -12.44 -7.23
N GLY A 77 -0.92 -13.55 -6.55
CA GLY A 77 0.43 -13.89 -6.08
C GLY A 77 0.96 -13.01 -4.94
N ALA A 78 0.17 -12.05 -4.44
CA ALA A 78 0.59 -11.19 -3.35
C ALA A 78 0.71 -11.95 -2.03
N ARG A 79 1.73 -11.61 -1.24
CA ARG A 79 1.87 -12.05 0.15
C ARG A 79 1.95 -10.82 1.04
N VAL A 80 1.06 -10.73 2.02
CA VAL A 80 1.06 -9.65 3.00
C VAL A 80 1.13 -10.23 4.41
N THR A 81 2.12 -9.79 5.18
CA THR A 81 2.28 -10.13 6.60
C THR A 81 2.02 -8.86 7.43
N VAL A 82 1.29 -9.00 8.52
CA VAL A 82 1.02 -7.89 9.45
C VAL A 82 1.32 -8.36 10.88
N SER A 83 2.22 -7.68 11.57
CA SER A 83 2.65 -8.00 12.93
C SER A 83 2.49 -6.80 13.88
N GLY A 84 1.40 -6.82 14.66
CA GLY A 84 1.01 -5.68 15.50
C GLY A 84 0.54 -4.46 14.70
N GLY A 85 0.28 -3.34 15.38
CA GLY A 85 -0.26 -2.13 14.74
C GLY A 85 -1.78 -2.18 14.55
N SER A 86 -2.30 -1.44 13.56
CA SER A 86 -3.74 -1.33 13.27
C SER A 86 -4.00 -1.16 11.77
N LEU A 87 -5.14 -1.68 11.32
CA LEU A 87 -5.68 -1.51 9.96
C LEU A 87 -7.07 -0.88 10.01
#